data_AF-A0ABD2PNB5-F1
#
_entry.id   AF-A0ABD2PNB5-F1
#
_cell.length_a   1.000
_cell.length_b   1.000
_cell.length_c   1.000
_cell.angle_alpha   90.00
_cell.angle_beta   90.00
_cell.angle_gamma   90.00
#
_symmetry.space_group_name_H-M   'P 1'
#
loop_
_entity.id
_entity.type
_entity.pdbx_description
1 polymer ?
#
loop_
_entity_poly.entity_id
_entity_poly.type
_entity_poly.pdbx_seq_one_letter_code
_entity_poly.pdbx_strand_id
1 'polypeptide(L)'
;LSRSMECAVAVKQLEMDEEDLVFEEKSLDCVLSCLSLQWVNDLPGTFKRVLHSLKQDGCFLGALYGKDTLFEMRVSLQLAELERRGGFSPHSSPFADNVDIGNLLHEAGFSLITLDVDEIVINYPSLSEILIDLKAMGERNCTWNRPMHLWRDVLYAANAIYL
;
A
#
# COMPACT_ATOMS: atom_id res chain seq x y z
N LEU A 1 -11.18 0.06 -20.99
CA LEU A 1 -11.70 1.35 -21.47
C LEU A 1 -10.52 2.25 -21.76
N SER A 2 -9.96 2.13 -22.97
CA SER A 2 -8.86 2.94 -23.46
C SER A 2 -9.42 4.30 -23.85
N ARG A 3 -9.19 5.31 -23.01
CA ARG A 3 -9.38 6.71 -23.37
C ARG A 3 -7.98 7.29 -23.46
N SER A 4 -7.43 7.30 -24.66
CA SER A 4 -6.14 7.90 -24.96
C SER A 4 -6.23 9.38 -24.61
N MET A 5 -5.68 9.77 -23.45
CA MET A 5 -5.29 11.16 -23.23
C MET A 5 -4.24 11.48 -24.28
N GLU A 6 -4.48 12.51 -25.10
CA GLU A 6 -3.45 13.09 -25.97
C GLU A 6 -2.35 13.66 -25.08
N CYS A 7 -1.36 12.82 -24.76
CA CYS A 7 -0.17 13.24 -24.05
C CYS A 7 0.82 13.76 -25.11
N ALA A 8 1.36 14.96 -24.92
CA ALA A 8 2.42 15.50 -25.77
C ALA A 8 3.76 14.72 -25.67
N VAL A 9 3.79 13.70 -24.80
CA VAL A 9 4.93 12.83 -24.52
C VAL A 9 4.64 11.45 -25.09
N ALA A 10 5.65 10.79 -25.67
CA ALA A 10 5.52 9.41 -26.11
C ALA A 10 5.31 8.49 -24.90
N VAL A 11 4.14 7.87 -24.81
CA VAL A 11 3.78 6.95 -23.72
C VAL A 11 3.75 5.52 -24.25
N LYS A 12 4.40 4.60 -23.52
CA LYS A 12 4.29 3.16 -23.72
C LYS A 12 3.65 2.54 -22.49
N GLN A 13 2.61 1.74 -22.68
CA GLN A 13 2.00 0.95 -21.62
C GLN A 13 2.55 -0.47 -21.67
N LEU A 14 2.88 -1.01 -20.50
CA LEU A 14 3.40 -2.35 -20.30
C LEU A 14 2.62 -3.00 -19.16
N GLU A 15 2.31 -4.28 -19.31
CA GLU A 15 1.73 -5.11 -18.25
C GLU A 15 2.85 -5.96 -17.66
N MET A 16 3.13 -5.77 -16.38
CA MET A 16 4.25 -6.39 -15.68
C MET A 16 3.87 -6.58 -14.21
N ASP A 17 4.44 -7.60 -13.58
CA ASP A 17 4.40 -7.80 -12.13
C ASP A 17 5.49 -6.93 -11.48
N GLU A 18 5.15 -6.18 -10.43
CA GLU A 18 6.11 -5.40 -9.66
C GLU A 18 7.25 -6.26 -9.08
N GLU A 19 7.01 -7.53 -8.77
CA GLU A 19 8.03 -8.47 -8.29
C GLU A 19 8.95 -8.99 -9.42
N ASP A 20 8.56 -8.82 -10.68
CA ASP A 20 9.30 -9.26 -11.86
C ASP A 20 9.50 -8.16 -12.90
N LEU A 21 10.13 -7.06 -12.47
CA LEU A 21 10.50 -5.96 -13.38
C LEU A 21 11.56 -6.43 -14.40
N VAL A 22 11.18 -6.42 -15.68
CA VAL A 22 12.00 -6.81 -16.84
C VAL A 22 12.46 -5.56 -17.63
N PHE A 23 13.10 -4.61 -16.94
CA PHE A 23 13.76 -3.48 -17.60
C PHE A 23 15.23 -3.79 -17.87
N GLU A 24 15.78 -3.23 -18.94
CA GLU A 24 17.20 -3.36 -19.25
C GLU A 24 18.06 -2.69 -18.16
N GLU A 25 19.24 -3.25 -17.88
CA GLU A 25 20.19 -2.66 -16.93
C GLU A 25 20.54 -1.23 -17.34
N LYS A 26 20.54 -0.30 -16.38
CA LYS A 26 20.93 1.11 -16.60
C LYS A 26 20.21 1.77 -17.78
N SER A 27 18.92 1.51 -17.93
CA SER A 27 18.10 2.06 -19.02
C SER A 27 17.22 3.23 -18.58
N LEU A 28 16.85 3.30 -17.31
CA LEU A 28 15.90 4.27 -16.77
C LEU A 28 16.61 5.42 -16.05
N ASP A 29 16.18 6.65 -16.30
CA ASP A 29 16.65 7.83 -15.58
C ASP A 29 15.91 8.01 -14.24
N CYS A 30 14.64 7.59 -14.18
CA CYS A 30 13.79 7.69 -13.00
C CYS A 30 12.77 6.56 -12.96
N VAL A 31 12.48 6.06 -11.76
CA VAL A 31 11.37 5.14 -11.50
C VAL A 31 10.44 5.78 -10.45
N LEU A 32 9.16 5.86 -10.77
CA LEU A 32 8.11 6.34 -9.88
C LEU A 32 7.18 5.19 -9.54
N SER A 33 6.92 4.96 -8.25
CA SER A 33 5.83 4.09 -7.79
C SER A 33 4.92 4.88 -6.86
N CYS A 34 3.63 4.90 -7.15
CA CYS A 34 2.63 5.64 -6.39
C CYS A 34 1.56 4.68 -5.89
N LEU A 35 1.55 4.45 -4.57
CA LEU A 35 0.59 3.62 -3.85
C LEU A 35 0.42 2.21 -4.46
N SER A 36 1.50 1.59 -4.92
CA SER A 36 1.48 0.17 -5.36
C SER A 36 2.29 -0.73 -4.42
N LEU A 37 3.43 -0.26 -3.92
CA LEU A 37 4.41 -1.12 -3.24
C LEU A 37 3.89 -1.82 -1.97
N GLN A 38 2.84 -1.31 -1.31
CA GLN A 38 2.23 -2.00 -0.17
C GLN A 38 1.58 -3.35 -0.52
N TRP A 39 1.41 -3.65 -1.82
CA TRP A 39 0.89 -4.93 -2.32
C TRP A 39 1.98 -5.97 -2.64
N VAL A 40 3.24 -5.55 -2.65
CA VAL A 40 4.40 -6.36 -3.03
C VAL A 40 4.86 -7.21 -1.85
N ASN A 41 5.00 -8.52 -2.04
CA ASN A 41 5.46 -9.44 -1.01
C ASN A 41 6.99 -9.49 -0.93
N ASP A 42 7.68 -9.38 -2.07
CA ASP A 42 9.15 -9.27 -2.14
C ASP A 42 9.62 -7.83 -2.43
N LEU A 43 9.43 -6.95 -1.44
CA LEU A 43 9.93 -5.57 -1.50
C LEU A 43 11.46 -5.50 -1.69
N PRO A 44 12.30 -6.26 -0.96
CA PRO A 44 13.75 -6.26 -1.20
C PRO A 44 14.13 -6.61 -2.64
N GLY A 45 13.53 -7.66 -3.20
CA GLY A 45 13.77 -8.07 -4.59
C GLY A 45 13.34 -7.02 -5.59
N THR A 46 12.15 -6.43 -5.38
CA THR A 46 11.63 -5.33 -6.18
C THR A 46 12.57 -4.13 -6.18
N PHE A 47 13.03 -3.69 -5.01
CA PHE A 47 13.98 -2.58 -4.88
C PHE A 47 15.31 -2.85 -5.59
N LYS A 48 15.86 -4.08 -5.48
CA LYS A 48 17.08 -4.47 -6.20
C LYS A 48 16.90 -4.41 -7.72
N ARG A 49 15.75 -4.85 -8.23
CA ARG A 49 15.44 -4.77 -9.67
C ARG A 49 15.26 -3.33 -10.14
N VAL A 50 14.58 -2.48 -9.36
CA VAL A 50 14.49 -1.05 -9.64
C VAL A 50 15.89 -0.44 -9.72
N LEU A 51 16.74 -0.66 -8.71
CA LEU A 51 18.10 -0.14 -8.71
C LEU A 51 18.93 -0.63 -9.90
N HIS A 52 18.78 -1.90 -10.28
CA HIS A 52 19.47 -2.48 -11.45
C HIS A 52 19.04 -1.83 -12.77
N SER A 53 17.77 -1.45 -12.90
CA SER A 53 17.25 -0.78 -14.10
C SER A 53 17.66 0.70 -14.21
N LEU A 54 18.02 1.33 -13.09
CA LEU A 54 18.40 2.74 -13.05
C LEU A 54 19.82 2.98 -13.59
N LYS A 55 19.98 4.05 -14.36
CA LYS A 55 21.30 4.58 -14.75
C LYS A 55 22.08 5.06 -13.52
N GLN A 56 23.38 5.29 -13.72
CA GLN A 56 24.17 6.04 -12.74
C GLN A 56 23.52 7.40 -12.50
N ASP A 57 23.38 7.79 -11.23
CA ASP A 57 22.69 9.00 -10.77
C ASP A 57 21.19 9.08 -11.11
N GLY A 58 20.57 7.95 -11.50
CA GLY A 58 19.12 7.83 -11.62
C GLY A 58 18.42 7.83 -10.26
N CYS A 59 17.14 8.20 -10.22
CA CYS A 59 16.39 8.30 -8.96
C CYS A 59 15.17 7.37 -8.91
N PHE A 60 14.88 6.91 -7.70
CA PHE A 60 13.64 6.21 -7.39
C PHE A 60 12.79 7.08 -6.46
N LEU A 61 11.50 7.22 -6.80
CA LEU A 61 10.50 7.88 -5.97
C LEU A 61 9.36 6.90 -5.68
N GLY A 62 9.12 6.62 -4.41
CA GLY A 62 8.07 5.74 -3.95
C GLY A 62 7.14 6.44 -2.98
N ALA A 63 5.84 6.28 -3.15
CA ALA A 63 4.82 6.62 -2.17
C ALA A 63 4.05 5.35 -1.80
N LEU A 64 3.89 5.07 -0.50
CA LEU A 64 3.18 3.91 0.02
C LEU A 64 2.46 4.26 1.31
N TYR A 65 1.45 3.47 1.67
CA TYR A 65 0.78 3.60 2.96
C TYR A 65 1.68 3.11 4.10
N GLY A 66 1.84 3.95 5.13
CA GLY A 66 2.63 3.63 6.33
C GLY A 66 1.81 2.91 7.40
N LYS A 67 2.49 2.36 8.41
CA LYS A 67 1.91 1.57 9.52
C LYS A 67 0.66 2.18 10.19
N ASP A 68 0.57 3.50 10.27
CA ASP A 68 -0.51 4.21 10.98
C ASP A 68 -1.75 4.45 10.09
N THR A 69 -1.69 4.10 8.80
CA THR A 69 -2.81 4.22 7.85
C THR A 69 -4.02 3.42 8.33
N LEU A 70 -5.23 4.01 8.40
CA LEU A 70 -6.47 3.33 8.84
C LEU A 70 -6.47 2.84 10.30
N PHE A 71 -5.66 3.45 11.17
CA PHE A 71 -5.52 3.05 12.57
C PHE A 71 -6.88 2.90 13.29
N GLU A 72 -7.73 3.92 13.25
CA GLU A 72 -9.02 3.97 13.93
C GLU A 72 -9.97 2.88 13.43
N MET A 73 -9.97 2.62 12.11
CA MET A 73 -10.76 1.57 11.48
C MET A 73 -10.33 0.19 12.00
N ARG A 74 -9.01 -0.07 12.01
CA ARG A 74 -8.46 -1.34 12.48
C ARG A 74 -8.78 -1.59 13.94
N VAL A 75 -8.56 -0.59 14.80
CA VAL A 75 -8.82 -0.69 16.23
C VAL A 75 -10.30 -0.93 16.50
N SER A 76 -11.19 -0.20 15.81
CA SER A 76 -12.64 -0.35 15.96
C SER A 76 -13.11 -1.76 15.60
N LEU A 77 -12.60 -2.33 14.51
CA LEU A 77 -12.91 -3.70 14.09
C LEU A 77 -12.35 -4.74 15.07
N GLN A 78 -11.11 -4.56 15.53
CA GLN A 78 -10.48 -5.47 16.49
C GLN A 78 -11.25 -5.52 17.82
N LEU A 79 -11.62 -4.35 18.35
CA LEU A 79 -12.38 -4.25 19.61
C LEU A 79 -13.77 -4.87 19.47
N ALA A 80 -14.47 -4.58 18.37
CA ALA A 80 -15.80 -5.13 18.10
C ALA A 80 -15.79 -6.65 17.95
N GLU A 81 -14.81 -7.21 17.22
CA GLU A 81 -14.69 -8.66 17.10
C GLU A 81 -14.33 -9.30 18.43
N LEU A 82 -13.42 -8.69 19.20
CA LEU A 82 -13.04 -9.21 20.50
C LEU A 82 -14.26 -9.32 21.42
N GLU A 83 -15.10 -8.29 21.48
CA GLU A 83 -16.33 -8.28 22.27
C GLU A 83 -17.36 -9.30 21.77
N ARG A 84 -17.60 -9.37 20.45
CA ARG A 84 -18.71 -10.13 19.87
C ARG A 84 -18.39 -11.60 19.60
N ARG A 85 -17.12 -11.90 19.36
CA ARG A 85 -16.66 -13.19 18.83
C ARG A 85 -15.57 -13.84 19.68
N GLY A 86 -15.01 -13.12 20.66
CA GLY A 86 -13.97 -13.66 21.54
C GLY A 86 -12.60 -13.82 20.88
N GLY A 87 -12.37 -13.12 19.77
CA GLY A 87 -11.12 -13.10 19.01
C GLY A 87 -11.13 -11.98 17.98
N PHE A 88 -10.06 -11.84 17.20
CA PHE A 88 -9.99 -10.84 16.11
C PHE A 88 -9.34 -11.44 14.87
N SER A 89 -9.65 -10.86 13.72
CA SER A 89 -9.11 -11.24 12.41
C SER A 89 -8.46 -10.03 11.73
N PRO A 90 -7.49 -10.23 10.82
CA PRO A 90 -6.92 -9.13 10.06
C PRO A 90 -7.94 -8.64 9.03
N HIS A 91 -8.43 -7.40 9.16
CA HIS A 91 -9.38 -6.79 8.21
C HIS A 91 -8.71 -5.86 7.18
N SER A 92 -7.43 -5.57 7.34
CA SER A 92 -6.58 -4.82 6.39
C SER A 92 -5.30 -5.60 6.10
N SER A 93 -4.67 -5.31 4.95
CA SER A 93 -3.29 -5.75 4.70
C SER A 93 -2.33 -5.08 5.70
N PRO A 94 -1.17 -5.70 6.01
CA PRO A 94 -0.14 -5.06 6.81
C PRO A 94 0.46 -3.87 6.05
N PHE A 95 0.81 -2.82 6.79
CA PHE A 95 1.51 -1.64 6.25
C PHE A 95 2.93 -1.59 6.83
N ALA A 96 3.88 -1.15 6.01
CA ALA A 96 5.29 -1.11 6.41
C ALA A 96 5.58 0.09 7.34
N ASP A 97 6.54 -0.08 8.23
CA ASP A 97 7.10 1.03 9.00
C ASP A 97 8.11 1.82 8.16
N ASN A 98 8.25 3.11 8.40
CA ASN A 98 9.20 3.95 7.68
C ASN A 98 10.66 3.52 7.93
N VAL A 99 10.96 3.09 9.17
CA VAL A 99 12.27 2.54 9.52
C VAL A 99 12.58 1.28 8.72
N ASP A 100 11.61 0.38 8.60
CA ASP A 100 11.77 -0.86 7.84
C ASP A 100 12.02 -0.57 6.35
N ILE A 101 11.23 0.32 5.74
CA ILE A 101 11.44 0.74 4.35
C ILE A 101 12.84 1.32 4.13
N GLY A 102 13.32 2.14 5.07
CA GLY A 102 14.66 2.71 5.00
C GLY A 102 15.76 1.64 5.02
N ASN A 103 15.61 0.65 5.89
CA ASN A 103 16.52 -0.50 5.96
C ASN A 103 16.49 -1.31 4.67
N LEU A 104 15.30 -1.60 4.12
CA LEU A 104 15.16 -2.38 2.88
C LEU A 104 15.77 -1.66 1.67
N LEU A 105 15.60 -0.34 1.57
CA LEU A 105 16.23 0.47 0.53
C LEU A 105 17.75 0.48 0.66
N HIS A 106 18.27 0.63 1.89
CA HIS A 106 19.71 0.59 2.16
C HIS A 106 20.30 -0.79 1.81
N GLU A 107 19.63 -1.88 2.22
CA GLU A 107 20.03 -3.25 1.88
C GLU A 107 19.96 -3.55 0.38
N ALA A 108 19.04 -2.93 -0.34
CA ALA A 108 18.97 -3.01 -1.80
C ALA A 108 20.11 -2.25 -2.50
N GLY A 109 20.82 -1.36 -1.81
CA GLY A 109 21.97 -0.61 -2.31
C GLY A 109 21.67 0.83 -2.72
N PHE A 110 20.49 1.36 -2.38
CA PHE A 110 20.20 2.77 -2.60
C PHE A 110 21.09 3.65 -1.71
N SER A 111 21.53 4.78 -2.27
CA SER A 111 22.26 5.82 -1.55
C SER A 111 21.40 7.09 -1.46
N LEU A 112 21.77 8.04 -0.59
CA LEU A 112 21.06 9.31 -0.41
C LEU A 112 19.56 9.15 -0.09
N ILE A 113 19.20 8.09 0.65
CA ILE A 113 17.82 7.77 0.99
C ILE A 113 17.22 8.90 1.84
N THR A 114 16.13 9.48 1.35
CA THR A 114 15.30 10.42 2.10
C THR A 114 13.92 9.79 2.25
N LEU A 115 13.48 9.64 3.49
CA LEU A 115 12.13 9.19 3.81
C LEU A 115 11.41 10.32 4.53
N ASP A 116 10.24 10.64 4.02
CA ASP A 116 9.32 11.57 4.64
C ASP A 116 8.02 10.84 4.97
N VAL A 117 7.36 11.28 6.04
CA VAL A 117 6.09 10.69 6.49
C VAL A 117 5.08 11.81 6.59
N ASP A 118 4.15 11.81 5.65
CA ASP A 118 3.02 12.73 5.64
C ASP A 118 1.80 12.09 6.30
N GLU A 119 1.33 12.73 7.37
CA GLU A 119 0.07 12.35 8.01
C GLU A 119 -1.09 13.10 7.37
N ILE A 120 -1.96 12.36 6.67
CA ILE A 120 -3.15 12.91 6.01
C ILE A 120 -4.39 12.44 6.78
N VAL A 121 -5.04 13.38 7.46
CA VAL A 121 -6.28 13.12 8.20
C VAL A 121 -7.49 13.35 7.31
N ILE A 122 -8.27 12.29 7.07
CA ILE A 122 -9.54 12.33 6.33
C ILE A 122 -10.65 11.88 7.26
N ASN A 123 -11.64 12.75 7.47
CA ASN A 123 -12.77 12.45 8.34
C ASN A 123 -13.86 11.74 7.57
N TYR A 124 -14.17 10.51 7.98
CA TYR A 124 -15.32 9.76 7.48
C TYR A 124 -16.48 9.83 8.48
N PRO A 125 -17.71 10.12 8.05
CA PRO A 125 -18.88 10.15 8.93
C PRO A 125 -19.20 8.81 9.62
N SER A 126 -18.76 7.68 9.04
CA SER A 126 -18.99 6.36 9.61
C SER A 126 -17.96 5.34 9.14
N LEU A 127 -17.79 4.25 9.91
CA LEU A 127 -16.97 3.11 9.52
C LEU A 127 -17.46 2.47 8.21
N SER A 128 -18.76 2.53 7.95
CA SER A 128 -19.35 1.98 6.72
C SER A 128 -18.87 2.72 5.47
N GLU A 129 -18.70 4.04 5.55
CA GLU A 129 -18.28 4.86 4.41
C GLU A 129 -16.82 4.59 4.04
N ILE A 130 -15.91 4.54 5.01
CA ILE A 130 -14.51 4.20 4.73
C ILE A 130 -14.36 2.78 4.15
N LEU A 131 -15.14 1.80 4.62
CA LEU A 131 -15.13 0.45 4.05
C LEU A 131 -15.66 0.40 2.61
N ILE A 132 -16.63 1.26 2.26
CA ILE A 132 -17.13 1.41 0.90
C ILE A 132 -16.06 2.03 0.01
N ASP A 133 -15.37 3.06 0.48
CA ASP A 133 -14.34 3.76 -0.30
C ASP A 133 -13.11 2.88 -0.51
N LEU A 134 -12.62 2.18 0.53
CA LEU A 134 -11.54 1.19 0.37
C LEU A 134 -11.92 0.10 -0.64
N LYS A 135 -13.18 -0.35 -0.64
CA LYS A 135 -13.68 -1.30 -1.63
C LYS A 135 -13.67 -0.70 -3.04
N ALA A 136 -14.05 0.57 -3.19
CA ALA A 136 -14.07 1.26 -4.48
C ALA A 136 -12.65 1.53 -5.01
N MET A 137 -11.69 1.79 -4.13
CA MET A 137 -10.28 2.00 -4.45
C MET A 137 -9.56 0.70 -4.84
N GLY A 138 -10.12 -0.46 -4.51
CA GLY A 138 -9.43 -1.75 -4.66
C GLY A 138 -8.50 -2.09 -3.51
N GLU A 139 -8.49 -1.27 -2.45
CA GLU A 139 -7.62 -1.40 -1.27
C GLU A 139 -8.16 -2.38 -0.22
N ARG A 140 -8.77 -3.49 -0.67
CA ARG A 140 -9.33 -4.52 0.24
C ARG A 140 -8.23 -5.48 0.65
N ASN A 141 -8.24 -5.90 1.92
CA ASN A 141 -7.29 -6.88 2.45
C ASN A 141 -7.10 -8.12 1.55
N CYS A 142 -5.87 -8.43 1.14
CA CYS A 142 -5.51 -9.64 0.36
C CYS A 142 -4.69 -10.67 1.13
N THR A 143 -4.58 -10.57 2.45
CA THR A 143 -3.88 -11.56 3.28
C THR A 143 -4.54 -12.94 3.20
N TRP A 144 -3.73 -14.00 3.25
CA TRP A 144 -4.20 -15.39 3.17
C TRP A 144 -5.20 -15.75 4.28
N ASN A 145 -4.97 -15.24 5.49
CA ASN A 145 -5.79 -15.50 6.67
C ASN A 145 -6.90 -14.45 6.88
N ARG A 146 -7.29 -13.71 5.83
CA ARG A 146 -8.37 -12.72 5.91
C ARG A 146 -9.72 -13.40 6.21
N PRO A 147 -10.60 -12.77 7.00
CA PRO A 147 -11.97 -13.23 7.14
C PRO A 147 -12.72 -13.04 5.82
N MET A 148 -13.49 -14.04 5.40
CA MET A 148 -14.30 -13.97 4.18
C MET A 148 -15.50 -13.04 4.33
N HIS A 149 -15.96 -12.84 5.56
CA HIS A 149 -17.17 -12.09 5.88
C HIS A 149 -16.92 -11.16 7.07
N LEU A 150 -17.34 -9.91 6.92
CA LEU A 150 -17.54 -9.02 8.06
C LEU A 150 -18.99 -9.17 8.51
N TRP A 151 -19.19 -9.71 9.71
CA TRP A 151 -20.52 -9.96 10.26
C TRP A 151 -21.22 -8.64 10.60
N ARG A 152 -22.53 -8.56 10.39
CA ARG A 152 -23.30 -7.32 10.57
C ARG A 152 -23.25 -6.80 12.00
N ASP A 153 -23.32 -7.68 12.99
CA ASP A 153 -23.22 -7.34 14.40
C ASP A 153 -21.84 -6.76 14.76
N VAL A 154 -20.77 -7.32 14.19
CA VAL A 154 -19.40 -6.77 14.32
C VAL A 154 -19.32 -5.40 13.65
N LEU A 155 -19.86 -5.24 12.44
CA LEU A 155 -19.87 -3.95 11.75
C LEU A 155 -20.61 -2.88 12.56
N TYR A 156 -21.78 -3.20 13.13
CA TYR A 156 -22.53 -2.26 13.96
C TYR A 156 -21.79 -1.90 15.25
N ALA A 157 -21.19 -2.88 15.92
CA ALA A 157 -20.38 -2.63 17.11
C ALA A 157 -19.14 -1.78 16.78
N ALA A 158 -18.42 -2.11 15.72
CA ALA A 158 -17.25 -1.36 15.28
C ALA A 158 -17.61 0.07 14.88
N ASN A 159 -18.75 0.28 14.21
CA ASN A 159 -19.23 1.60 13.85
C ASN A 159 -19.64 2.45 15.06
N ALA A 160 -19.99 1.84 16.20
CA ALA A 160 -20.25 2.55 17.45
C ALA A 160 -18.95 2.93 18.20
N ILE A 161 -17.85 2.23 17.91
CA ILE A 161 -16.51 2.49 18.47
C ILE A 161 -15.77 3.54 17.65
N TYR A 162 -15.98 3.54 16.33
CA TYR A 162 -15.38 4.48 15.39
C TYR A 162 -15.92 5.90 15.65
N LEU A 163 -15.07 6.77 16.21
CA LEU A 163 -15.36 8.16 16.57
C LEU A 163 -14.66 9.13 15.62
#